data_AF-A0A2D9FW81-F1
#
_entry.id   AF-A0A2D9FW81-F1
#
_cell.length_a   1.000
_cell.length_b   1.000
_cell.length_c   1.000
_cell.angle_alpha   90.00
_cell.angle_beta   90.00
_cell.angle_gamma   90.00
#
_symmetry.space_group_name_H-M   'P 1'
#
loop_
_entity.id
_entity.type
_entity.pdbx_description
1 polymer ?
#
loop_
_entity_poly.entity_id
_entity_poly.type
_entity_poly.pdbx_seq_one_letter_code
_entity_poly.pdbx_strand_id
1 'polypeptide(L)'
;MRNHMQINPSMQEIIDREVMTIKEAQVYVEEKTGMKSSLFYDCVRPLLSPRPMAINHRTNKPAHFVVAKEQVEQVIFSMKKQIE
;
A
#
# COMPACT_ATOMS: atom_id res chain seq x y z
N MET A 1 -0.86 30.93 0.73
CA MET A 1 -0.26 29.66 0.25
C MET A 1 -0.38 28.64 1.38
N ARG A 2 -1.20 27.59 1.23
CA ARG A 2 -1.38 26.58 2.28
C ARG A 2 -0.22 25.59 2.20
N ASN A 3 0.69 25.65 3.17
CA ASN A 3 1.69 24.61 3.35
C ASN A 3 0.98 23.34 3.82
N HIS A 4 0.82 22.36 2.93
CA HIS A 4 0.49 21.00 3.33
C HIS A 4 1.71 20.44 4.09
N MET A 5 1.74 20.66 5.40
CA MET A 5 2.63 19.92 6.30
C MET A 5 2.19 18.46 6.22
N GLN A 6 2.92 17.64 5.46
CA GLN A 6 2.77 16.20 5.52
C GLN A 6 3.32 15.77 6.87
N ILE A 7 2.45 15.74 7.89
CA ILE A 7 2.73 15.10 9.16
C ILE A 7 2.94 13.63 8.82
N ASN A 8 4.19 13.17 8.87
CA ASN A 8 4.47 11.75 8.73
C ASN A 8 3.86 11.05 9.96
N PRO A 9 2.83 10.20 9.79
CA PRO A 9 2.25 9.50 10.93
C PRO A 9 3.33 8.67 11.62
N SER A 10 3.25 8.60 12.94
CA SER A 10 4.17 7.79 13.74
C SER A 10 4.02 6.30 13.35
N MET A 11 5.07 5.50 13.58
CA MET A 11 4.99 4.05 13.33
C MET A 11 3.85 3.39 14.12
N GLN A 12 3.53 3.90 15.31
CA GLN A 12 2.40 3.42 16.12
C GLN A 12 1.06 3.76 15.46
N GLU A 13 0.87 4.98 14.94
CA GLU A 13 -0.34 5.36 14.20
C GLU A 13 -0.51 4.56 12.89
N ILE A 14 0.59 4.09 12.30
CA ILE A 14 0.57 3.19 11.14
C ILE A 14 0.16 1.78 11.56
N ILE A 15 0.61 1.29 12.72
CA ILE A 15 0.21 -0.02 13.29
C ILE A 15 -1.25 0.00 13.73
N ASP A 16 -1.71 1.11 14.31
CA ASP A 16 -3.09 1.29 14.77
C ASP A 16 -4.08 1.39 13.59
N ARG A 17 -3.59 1.72 12.38
CA ARG A 17 -4.33 1.54 11.13
C ARG A 17 -4.13 0.11 10.62
N GLU A 18 -5.18 -0.52 10.10
CA GLU A 18 -5.04 -1.85 9.50
C GLU A 18 -4.10 -1.77 8.28
N VAL A 19 -2.90 -2.33 8.39
CA VAL A 19 -1.88 -2.34 7.33
C VAL A 19 -1.70 -3.73 6.74
N MET A 20 -1.24 -3.76 5.49
CA MET A 20 -0.92 -4.98 4.76
C MET A 20 0.52 -4.90 4.25
N THR A 21 1.24 -6.00 4.30
CA THR A 21 2.46 -6.16 3.51
C THR A 21 2.15 -6.08 2.02
N ILE A 22 3.17 -5.86 1.19
CA ILE A 22 2.96 -5.77 -0.26
C ILE A 22 2.41 -7.07 -0.84
N LYS A 23 2.81 -8.20 -0.27
CA LYS A 23 2.31 -9.51 -0.69
C LYS A 23 0.85 -9.70 -0.32
N GLU A 24 0.45 -9.30 0.88
CA GLU A 24 -0.96 -9.33 1.30
C GLU A 24 -1.82 -8.39 0.45
N ALA A 25 -1.33 -7.18 0.17
CA ALA A 25 -2.03 -6.24 -0.72
C ALA A 25 -2.20 -6.81 -2.14
N GLN A 26 -1.19 -7.50 -2.68
CA GLN A 26 -1.27 -8.18 -3.98
C GLN A 26 -2.38 -9.24 -3.98
N VAL A 27 -2.40 -10.12 -2.97
CA VAL A 27 -3.41 -11.18 -2.84
C VAL A 27 -4.81 -10.57 -2.69
N TYR A 28 -4.95 -9.53 -1.87
CA TYR A 28 -6.23 -8.86 -1.64
C TYR A 28 -6.82 -8.25 -2.91
N VAL A 29 -5.98 -7.57 -3.71
CA VAL A 29 -6.40 -7.00 -4.99
C VAL A 29 -6.83 -8.11 -5.97
N GLU A 30 -6.05 -9.19 -6.05
CA GLU A 30 -6.34 -10.35 -6.89
C GLU A 30 -7.70 -10.98 -6.53
N GLU A 31 -7.97 -11.19 -5.24
CA GLU A 31 -9.26 -11.71 -4.76
C GLU A 31 -10.44 -10.76 -5.04
N LYS A 32 -10.25 -9.44 -4.92
CA LYS A 32 -11.35 -8.46 -5.03
C LYS A 32 -11.66 -8.02 -6.46
N THR A 33 -10.73 -8.22 -7.38
CA THR A 33 -10.82 -7.73 -8.77
C THR A 33 -10.67 -8.83 -9.82
N GLY A 34 -10.19 -10.03 -9.45
CA GLY A 34 -9.81 -11.08 -10.39
C GLY A 34 -8.54 -10.77 -11.20
N MET A 35 -7.82 -9.70 -10.84
CA MET A 35 -6.60 -9.27 -11.51
C MET A 35 -5.46 -10.25 -11.26
N LYS A 36 -4.68 -10.56 -12.31
CA LYS A 36 -3.46 -11.36 -12.18
C LYS A 36 -2.39 -10.63 -11.34
N SER A 37 -1.65 -11.39 -10.55
CA SER A 37 -0.54 -10.89 -9.72
C SER A 37 0.50 -10.03 -10.47
N SER A 38 0.77 -10.28 -11.76
CA SER A 38 1.69 -9.45 -12.56
C SER A 38 1.18 -8.02 -12.72
N LEU A 39 -0.11 -7.87 -13.01
CA LEU A 39 -0.75 -6.56 -13.21
C LEU A 39 -0.81 -5.74 -11.92
N PHE A 40 -0.77 -6.38 -10.75
CA PHE A 40 -0.63 -5.65 -9.50
C PHE A 40 0.65 -4.79 -9.49
N TYR A 41 1.79 -5.36 -9.91
CA TYR A 41 3.06 -4.63 -9.87
C TYR A 41 3.14 -3.50 -10.91
N ASP A 42 2.48 -3.67 -12.06
CA ASP A 42 2.49 -2.69 -13.13
C ASP A 42 1.46 -1.58 -12.94
N CYS A 43 0.26 -1.90 -12.43
CA CYS A 43 -0.88 -0.99 -12.42
C CYS A 43 -1.28 -0.49 -11.04
N VAL A 44 -1.13 -1.30 -9.99
CA VAL A 44 -1.64 -0.99 -8.65
C VAL A 44 -0.53 -0.52 -7.73
N ARG A 45 0.60 -1.23 -7.73
CA ARG A 45 1.77 -0.93 -6.90
C ARG A 45 2.25 0.53 -7.03
N PRO A 46 2.29 1.15 -8.23
CA PRO A 46 2.70 2.55 -8.36
C PRO A 46 1.73 3.57 -7.73
N LEU A 47 0.47 3.17 -7.49
CA LEU A 47 -0.57 4.01 -6.89
C LEU A 47 -0.58 3.93 -5.35
N LEU A 48 0.20 3.00 -4.78
CA LEU A 48 0.35 2.82 -3.34
C LEU A 48 1.51 3.64 -2.79
N SER A 49 1.49 3.94 -1.48
CA SER A 49 2.52 4.72 -0.78
C SER A 49 3.21 3.86 0.29
N PRO A 50 4.14 2.99 -0.11
CA PRO A 50 4.64 1.91 0.73
C PRO A 50 5.64 2.45 1.73
N ARG A 51 5.47 2.11 3.00
CA ARG A 51 6.37 2.54 4.07
C ARG A 51 7.21 1.37 4.59
N PRO A 52 8.49 1.58 4.88
CA PRO A 52 9.32 0.55 5.45
C PRO A 52 8.86 0.25 6.88
N MET A 53 8.64 -1.03 7.20
CA MET A 53 8.27 -1.48 8.54
C MET A 53 9.43 -2.16 9.27
N ALA A 54 10.37 -2.76 8.53
CA ALA A 54 11.55 -3.40 9.09
C ALA A 54 12.79 -3.05 8.29
N ILE A 55 13.92 -2.95 9.00
CA ILE A 55 15.24 -2.69 8.43
C ILE A 55 16.05 -3.98 8.52
N ASN A 56 16.75 -4.32 7.44
CA ASN A 56 17.75 -5.36 7.48
C ASN A 56 19.02 -4.82 8.16
N HIS A 57 19.30 -5.28 9.38
CA HIS A 57 20.46 -4.81 10.15
C HIS A 57 21.82 -5.17 9.51
N ARG A 58 21.88 -6.19 8.65
CA ARG A 58 23.12 -6.55 7.93
C ARG A 58 23.45 -5.57 6.81
N THR A 59 22.43 -5.03 6.13
CA THR A 59 22.61 -4.18 4.94
C THR A 59 22.20 -2.72 5.17
N ASN A 60 21.62 -2.40 6.32
CA ASN A 60 20.98 -1.12 6.65
C ASN A 60 19.96 -0.64 5.59
N LYS A 61 19.31 -1.58 4.90
CA LYS A 61 18.28 -1.30 3.90
C LYS A 61 16.89 -1.72 4.41
N PRO A 62 15.81 -1.05 3.98
CA PRO A 62 14.46 -1.54 4.21
C PRO A 62 14.27 -2.98 3.71
N ALA A 63 13.79 -3.85 4.60
CA ALA A 63 13.55 -5.27 4.30
C ALA A 63 12.08 -5.53 3.95
N HIS A 64 11.17 -4.88 4.67
CA HIS A 64 9.74 -5.10 4.56
C HIS A 64 9.01 -3.78 4.39
N PHE A 65 8.08 -3.75 3.43
CA PHE A 65 7.23 -2.61 3.17
C PHE A 65 5.77 -2.96 3.46
N VAL A 66 5.06 -2.00 4.02
CA VAL A 66 3.62 -2.10 4.30
C VAL A 66 2.88 -0.93 3.66
N VAL A 67 1.60 -1.12 3.42
CA VAL A 67 0.64 -0.13 2.91
C VAL A 67 -0.60 -0.16 3.78
N ALA A 68 -1.27 0.98 3.95
CA ALA A 68 -2.56 1.01 4.63
C ALA A 68 -3.61 0.28 3.79
N LYS A 69 -4.42 -0.58 4.42
CA LYS A 69 -5.51 -1.30 3.75
C LYS A 69 -6.49 -0.35 3.07
N GLU A 70 -6.81 0.76 3.74
CA GLU A 70 -7.65 1.84 3.19
C GLU A 70 -7.14 2.33 1.82
N GLN A 71 -5.82 2.48 1.66
CA GLN A 71 -5.23 2.93 0.39
C GLN A 71 -5.48 1.89 -0.72
N VAL A 72 -5.35 0.61 -0.40
CA VAL A 72 -5.61 -0.50 -1.34
C VAL A 72 -7.08 -0.50 -1.75
N GLU A 73 -7.99 -0.31 -0.80
CA GLU A 73 -9.44 -0.25 -1.05
C GLU A 73 -9.85 0.95 -1.90
N GLN A 74 -9.24 2.13 -1.68
CA GLN A 74 -9.45 3.31 -2.53
C GLN A 74 -9.04 3.06 -3.99
N VAL A 75 -7.94 2.34 -4.22
CA VAL A 75 -7.51 1.97 -5.58
C VAL A 75 -8.50 0.99 -6.20
N ILE A 76 -8.89 -0.07 -5.48
CA ILE A 76 -9.89 -1.05 -5.96
C ILE A 76 -11.22 -0.36 -6.32
N PHE A 77 -11.69 0.53 -5.45
CA PHE A 77 -12.91 1.29 -5.69
C PHE A 77 -12.81 2.15 -6.96
N SER A 78 -11.70 2.87 -7.13
CA SER A 78 -11.44 3.71 -8.30
C SER A 78 -11.41 2.90 -9.60
N MET A 79 -10.87 1.68 -9.57
CA MET A 79 -10.88 0.76 -10.71
C MET A 79 -12.31 0.32 -11.07
N LYS A 80 -13.13 -0.04 -10.08
CA LYS A 80 -14.52 -0.48 -10.30
C LYS A 80 -15.40 0.64 -10.84
N LYS A 81 -15.23 1.86 -10.34
CA LYS A 81 -15.99 3.03 -10.78
C LYS A 81 -15.77 3.39 -12.25
N GLN A 82 -14.64 3.01 -12.86
CA GLN A 82 -14.38 3.24 -14.28
C GLN A 82 -15.10 2.28 -15.22
N ILE A 83 -15.76 1.25 -14.68
CA ILE A 83 -16.48 0.21 -15.45
C ILE A 83 -17.99 0.53 -15.53
N GLU A 84 -18.50 1.45 -14.70
CA GLU A 84 -19.87 1.99 -14.75
C GLU A 84 -19.98 3.23 -15.63
#